data_AF-A0A8X6PU01-F1
#
_entry.id   AF-A0A8X6PU01-F1
#
_cell.length_a   1.000
_cell.length_b   1.000
_cell.length_c   1.000
_cell.angle_alpha   90.00
_cell.angle_beta   90.00
_cell.angle_gamma   90.00
#
_symmetry.space_group_name_H-M   'P 1'
#
loop_
_entity.id
_entity.type
_entity.pdbx_description
1 polymer ?
#
loop_
_entity_poly.entity_id
_entity_poly.type
_entity_poly.pdbx_seq_one_letter_code
_entity_poly.pdbx_strand_id
1 'polypeptide(L)' 'MSVEEEIVSLGKSMGLEVEERDVNELVEEHTQELTTEEIQELQSQQHTEVMQEIGFEESEEEVISTVR' A
#
# COMPACT_ATOMS: atom_id res chain seq x y z
N MET A 1 -2.38 23.65 4.88
CA MET A 1 -3.81 23.47 4.64
C MET A 1 -3.96 22.09 4.03
N SER A 2 -4.75 21.24 4.66
CA SER A 2 -5.00 19.89 4.17
C SER A 2 -6.11 19.90 3.11
N VAL A 3 -6.24 18.83 2.32
CA VAL A 3 -7.25 18.74 1.26
C VAL A 3 -8.66 18.79 1.86
N GLU A 4 -8.83 18.22 3.04
CA GLU A 4 -10.07 18.20 3.81
C GLU A 4 -10.50 19.62 4.22
N GLU A 5 -9.55 20.43 4.72
CA GLU A 5 -9.79 21.84 5.06
C GLU A 5 -10.21 22.67 3.84
N GLU A 6 -9.63 22.39 2.66
CA GLU A 6 -9.99 23.06 1.40
C GLU A 6 -11.41 22.71 0.95
N ILE A 7 -11.80 21.43 1.06
CA ILE A 7 -13.14 20.95 0.71
C ILE A 7 -14.19 21.58 1.64
N VAL A 8 -13.93 21.60 2.95
CA VAL A 8 -14.84 22.24 3.93
C VAL A 8 -15.00 23.72 3.64
N SER A 9 -13.90 24.43 3.36
CA SER A 9 -13.92 25.85 3.02
C SER A 9 -14.71 26.12 1.74
N LEU A 10 -14.51 25.30 0.70
CA LEU A 10 -15.25 25.40 -0.55
C LEU A 10 -16.75 25.14 -0.35
N GLY A 11 -17.12 24.09 0.39
CA GLY A 11 -18.52 23.78 0.71
C GLY A 11 -19.20 24.93 1.45
N LYS A 12 -18.54 25.48 2.47
CA LYS A 12 -19.03 26.64 3.22
C LYS A 12 -19.18 27.88 2.31
N SER A 13 -18.25 28.11 1.39
CA SER A 13 -18.36 29.21 0.41
C SER A 13 -19.53 29.05 -0.57
N MET A 14 -19.95 27.80 -0.84
CA MET A 14 -21.11 27.46 -1.66
C MET A 14 -22.43 27.48 -0.89
N GLY A 15 -22.39 27.80 0.42
CA GLY A 15 -23.56 27.78 1.30
C GLY A 15 -23.99 26.37 1.71
N LEU A 16 -23.12 25.38 1.57
CA LEU A 16 -23.33 24.02 2.03
C LEU A 16 -22.89 23.89 3.49
N GLU A 17 -23.63 23.10 4.26
CA GLU A 17 -23.23 22.68 5.59
C GLU A 17 -22.35 21.43 5.45
N VAL A 18 -21.04 21.65 5.41
CA VAL A 18 -20.02 20.60 5.33
C VAL A 18 -19.07 20.80 6.49
N GLU A 19 -18.86 19.77 7.28
CA GLU A 19 -17.89 19.74 8.36
C GLU A 19 -16.74 18.79 8.03
N GLU A 20 -15.60 18.99 8.69
CA GLU A 20 -14.40 18.17 8.48
C GLU A 20 -14.68 16.68 8.72
N ARG A 21 -15.57 16.38 9.68
CA ARG A 21 -16.04 15.02 9.95
C ARG A 21 -16.67 14.35 8.73
N ASP A 22 -17.42 15.11 7.92
CA ASP A 22 -18.15 14.54 6.78
C ASP A 22 -17.15 14.14 5.67
N VAL A 23 -16.07 14.92 5.53
CA VAL A 23 -14.98 14.62 4.61
C VAL A 23 -14.16 13.44 5.10
N ASN A 24 -13.84 13.38 6.40
CA ASN A 24 -13.09 12.27 6.99
C ASN A 24 -13.88 10.95 6.91
N GLU A 25 -15.18 10.97 7.21
CA GLU A 25 -16.06 9.80 7.07
C GLU A 25 -16.06 9.28 5.62
N LEU A 26 -16.10 10.18 4.62
CA LEU A 26 -16.04 9.80 3.20
C LEU A 26 -14.67 9.22 2.82
N VAL A 27 -13.58 9.80 3.32
CA VAL A 27 -12.22 9.30 3.07
C VAL A 27 -12.05 7.92 3.69
N GLU A 28 -12.51 7.71 4.92
CA GLU A 28 -12.46 6.41 5.60
C GLU A 28 -13.29 5.35 4.85
N GLU A 29 -14.52 5.67 4.42
CA GLU A 29 -15.36 4.75 3.63
C GLU A 29 -14.69 4.33 2.31
N HIS A 30 -13.98 5.26 1.66
CA HIS A 30 -13.29 5.00 0.40
C HIS A 30 -11.84 4.55 0.55
N THR A 31 -11.32 4.45 1.77
CA THR A 31 -9.97 3.95 2.01
C THR A 31 -9.97 2.45 1.78
N GLN A 32 -9.21 2.00 0.78
CA GLN A 32 -9.01 0.57 0.56
C GLN A 32 -8.14 0.02 1.69
N GLU A 33 -8.75 -0.81 2.55
CA GLU A 33 -8.01 -1.63 3.51
C GLU A 33 -7.66 -2.97 2.87
N LEU A 34 -6.38 -3.35 2.94
CA LEU A 34 -5.93 -4.67 2.50
C LEU A 34 -6.06 -5.68 3.64
N THR A 35 -6.48 -6.89 3.31
CA THR A 35 -6.44 -8.03 4.23
C THR A 35 -5.00 -8.43 4.54
N THR A 36 -4.79 -9.19 5.62
CA THR A 36 -3.45 -9.68 5.98
C THR A 36 -2.89 -10.58 4.87
N GLU A 37 -3.74 -11.37 4.25
CA GLU A 37 -3.42 -12.25 3.14
C GLU A 37 -2.97 -11.47 1.90
N GLU A 38 -3.68 -10.40 1.53
CA GLU A 38 -3.29 -9.54 0.39
C GLU A 38 -1.96 -8.81 0.66
N ILE A 39 -1.71 -8.39 1.91
CA ILE A 39 -0.41 -7.80 2.28
C ILE A 39 0.71 -8.82 2.12
N GLN A 40 0.51 -10.06 2.55
CA GLN A 40 1.51 -11.13 2.40
C GLN A 40 1.78 -11.46 0.93
N GLU A 41 0.74 -11.48 0.10
CA GLU A 41 0.90 -11.69 -1.33
C GLU A 41 1.72 -10.58 -1.98
N LEU A 42 1.42 -9.31 -1.69
CA LEU A 42 2.17 -8.17 -2.18
C LEU A 42 3.64 -8.20 -1.73
N GLN A 43 3.90 -8.59 -0.47
CA GLN A 43 5.27 -8.75 0.02
C GLN A 43 6.02 -9.85 -0.71
N SER A 44 5.37 -10.98 -1.01
CA SER A 44 5.97 -12.07 -1.78
C SER A 44 6.28 -11.65 -3.22
N GLN A 45 5.36 -10.91 -3.86
CA GLN A 45 5.54 -10.36 -5.20
C GLN A 45 6.73 -9.39 -5.23
N GLN A 46 6.78 -8.45 -4.29
CA GLN A 46 7.89 -7.49 -4.19
C GLN A 46 9.23 -8.19 -3.95
N HIS A 47 9.29 -9.17 -3.04
CA HIS A 47 10.52 -9.92 -2.79
C HIS A 47 11.00 -10.63 -4.05
N THR A 48 10.07 -11.22 -4.80
CA THR A 48 10.36 -11.92 -6.06
C THR A 48 10.86 -10.96 -7.13
N GLU A 49 10.24 -9.78 -7.27
CA GLU A 49 10.64 -8.74 -8.21
C GLU A 49 12.05 -8.22 -7.90
N VAL A 50 12.32 -7.93 -6.62
CA VAL A 50 13.65 -7.47 -6.18
C VAL A 50 14.71 -8.53 -6.43
N MET A 51 14.44 -9.82 -6.14
CA MET A 51 15.38 -10.91 -6.41
C MET A 51 15.73 -11.05 -7.89
N GLN A 52 14.73 -10.88 -8.77
CA GLN A 52 14.95 -10.89 -10.22
C GLN A 52 15.76 -9.67 -10.67
N GLU A 53 15.48 -8.48 -10.13
CA GLU A 53 16.18 -7.24 -10.48
C GLU A 53 17.66 -7.28 -10.08
N ILE A 54 17.98 -7.81 -8.90
CA ILE A 54 19.37 -7.98 -8.45
C ILE A 54 20.08 -9.18 -9.12
N GLY A 55 19.38 -9.95 -9.96
CA GLY A 55 19.91 -11.10 -10.68
C GLY A 55 20.29 -12.27 -9.77
N PHE A 56 19.66 -12.41 -8.60
CA PHE A 56 19.91 -13.52 -7.70
C PHE A 56 19.14 -14.74 -8.20
N GLU A 57 19.79 -15.54 -9.05
CA GLU A 57 19.42 -16.94 -9.20
C GLU A 57 19.72 -17.61 -7.86
N GLU A 58 18.71 -18.18 -7.20
CA GLU A 58 18.98 -19.19 -6.16
C GLU A 58 19.79 -20.30 -6.86
N SER A 59 21.11 -20.22 -6.75
CA SER A 59 21.95 -21.35 -7.07
C SER A 59 21.52 -22.45 -6.11
N GLU A 60 20.83 -23.46 -6.63
CA GLU A 60 20.78 -24.76 -5.98
C GLU A 60 22.24 -25.11 -5.72
N GLU A 61 22.71 -24.93 -4.47
CA GLU A 61 24.05 -25.33 -4.10
C GLU A 61 24.11 -26.83 -4.36
N GLU A 62 24.75 -27.17 -5.48
CA GLU A 62 25.25 -28.49 -5.79
C GLU A 62 25.88 -28.99 -4.51
N VAL A 63 25.21 -29.95 -3.85
CA VAL A 63 25.75 -30.63 -2.68
C VAL A 63 26.98 -31.36 -3.20
N ILE A 64 28.12 -30.69 -3.17
CA ILE A 64 29.43 -31.24 -3.47
C ILE A 64 29.66 -32.31 -2.41
N SER A 65 29.21 -33.53 -2.70
CA SER A 65 29.62 -34.73 -1.97
C SER A 65 31.05 -35.07 -2.35
N THR A 66 31.98 -34.15 -2.09
CA THR A 66 33.41 -34.50 -2.03
C THR A 66 33.73 -34.89 -0.60
N VAL A 67 33.49 -36.16 -0.27
CA VAL A 67 34.16 -36.82 0.86
C VAL A 67 34.78 -38.13 0.35
N ARG A 68 36.02 -37.94 -0.12
CA ARG A 68 37.22 -38.80 -0.07
C ARG A 68 37.13 -40.29 -0.42
#